data_AF-A0A2H3CXU1-F1
#
_entry.id   AF-A0A2H3CXU1-F1
#
_cell.length_a   1.000
_cell.length_b   1.000
_cell.length_c   1.000
_cell.angle_alpha   90.00
_cell.angle_beta   90.00
_cell.angle_gamma   90.00
#
_symmetry.space_group_name_H-M   'P 1'
#
loop_
_entity.id
_entity.type
_entity.pdbx_description
1 polymer ?
#
loop_
_entity_poly.entity_id
_entity_poly.type
_entity_poly.pdbx_seq_one_letter_code
_entity_poly.pdbx_strand_id
1 'polypeptide(L)'
;MDLVNGYMGMDVTERVVGRRRRDDDRQTRIQIAGTDDNLLRGAAANQGLDLEPLWFLALPPRLRMQNAHDLINAYYAVSPHKPFPSSISSGIYASDASMLPAAPSFRHQRSVTLSSISHSSALAMNLDSFCTSAWVYHGETYGLIASTIHQYNLPPPPPHLPSSPGLYTDHLNSSRIISSALHIPPLSHQWSSLPGRSLYRWLLHLLQHSPPPHHPPNIIYTPAHTDSSSTPSTVNALADRLASGSQYLQLRPPPAPLPTFFMDSFMLYSPNDGYVETSISSYLPSVLTSAVYSSPDFCPATTMMLPFYDQHTPPDHPYLRASSAYSALVQLYARSDQLDTTYT
;
A
#
# COMPACT_ATOMS: atom_id res chain seq x y z
N MET A 1 -5.87 59.57 -49.63
CA MET A 1 -5.45 58.29 -50.22
C MET A 1 -5.97 57.20 -49.30
N ASP A 2 -7.28 56.95 -49.29
CA ASP A 2 -8.10 56.29 -50.32
C ASP A 2 -7.53 54.94 -50.76
N LEU A 3 -8.20 53.87 -50.32
CA LEU A 3 -8.92 52.84 -51.13
C LEU A 3 -9.39 51.74 -50.13
N VAL A 4 -10.69 51.51 -49.85
CA VAL A 4 -11.74 50.86 -50.70
C VAL A 4 -11.39 49.37 -50.90
N ASN A 5 -12.19 48.31 -50.74
CA ASN A 5 -13.60 47.92 -50.54
C ASN A 5 -13.56 46.42 -50.06
N GLY A 6 -14.58 45.72 -49.58
CA GLY A 6 -16.01 46.00 -49.53
C GLY A 6 -16.82 44.86 -48.89
N TYR A 7 -18.03 45.28 -48.48
CA TYR A 7 -19.32 44.59 -48.41
C TYR A 7 -19.46 43.13 -48.92
N MET A 8 -20.14 42.32 -48.10
CA MET A 8 -21.47 41.79 -48.46
C MET A 8 -22.28 41.49 -47.19
N GLY A 9 -23.41 42.19 -47.06
CA GLY A 9 -24.51 41.80 -46.19
C GLY A 9 -25.51 40.93 -46.96
N MET A 10 -26.30 40.16 -46.23
CA MET A 10 -27.61 39.74 -46.66
C MET A 10 -28.55 39.76 -45.46
N ASP A 11 -29.34 40.83 -45.40
CA ASP A 11 -30.66 40.84 -44.78
C ASP A 11 -31.64 40.18 -45.76
N VAL A 12 -32.46 39.25 -45.28
CA VAL A 12 -33.70 38.84 -45.93
C VAL A 12 -34.79 38.84 -44.87
N THR A 13 -35.60 39.90 -44.88
CA THR A 13 -36.90 39.93 -44.23
C THR A 13 -37.97 39.55 -45.25
N GLU A 14 -38.83 38.57 -44.94
CA GLU A 14 -40.25 38.67 -45.31
C GLU A 14 -41.17 37.75 -44.49
N ARG A 15 -42.42 38.22 -44.38
CA ARG A 15 -43.51 37.84 -43.47
C ARG A 15 -44.23 36.54 -43.88
N VAL A 16 -45.01 35.96 -42.96
CA VAL A 16 -46.48 35.71 -43.05
C VAL A 16 -46.95 34.49 -42.22
N VAL A 17 -47.76 34.80 -41.20
CA VAL A 17 -49.02 34.15 -40.73
C VAL A 17 -49.16 32.61 -40.79
N GLY A 18 -49.17 32.00 -39.59
CA GLY A 18 -50.25 31.16 -39.04
C GLY A 18 -50.68 29.87 -39.75
N ARG A 19 -50.44 28.72 -39.11
CA ARG A 19 -51.43 27.62 -38.95
C ARG A 19 -51.00 26.59 -37.91
N ARG A 20 -51.93 26.29 -37.00
CA ARG A 20 -51.88 25.15 -36.07
C ARG A 20 -51.87 23.83 -36.83
N ARG A 21 -50.99 22.90 -36.44
CA ARG A 21 -51.29 21.46 -36.41
C ARG A 21 -50.52 20.83 -35.26
N ARG A 22 -51.26 20.14 -34.39
CA ARG A 22 -50.76 19.16 -33.42
C ARG A 22 -50.12 18.03 -34.22
N ASP A 23 -49.04 17.48 -33.70
CA ASP A 23 -48.94 16.04 -33.45
C ASP A 23 -47.86 15.77 -32.39
N ASP A 24 -48.16 14.77 -31.60
CA ASP A 24 -47.53 14.31 -30.37
C ASP A 24 -46.02 14.04 -30.47
N ASP A 25 -45.27 14.44 -29.45
CA ASP A 25 -44.20 13.57 -28.94
C ASP A 25 -43.94 13.80 -27.45
N ARG A 26 -43.97 12.67 -26.72
CA ARG A 26 -43.85 12.57 -25.26
C ARG A 26 -42.43 12.91 -24.81
N GLN A 27 -42.23 14.08 -24.21
CA GLN A 27 -41.05 14.34 -23.39
C GLN A 27 -41.20 13.71 -22.00
N THR A 28 -40.53 12.58 -21.81
CA THR A 28 -40.25 11.95 -20.52
C THR A 28 -39.37 12.87 -19.68
N ARG A 29 -40.01 13.57 -18.75
CA ARG A 29 -39.35 14.33 -17.68
C ARG A 29 -38.85 13.34 -16.62
N ILE A 30 -37.56 12.99 -16.66
CA ILE A 30 -36.93 12.23 -15.57
C ILE A 30 -36.78 13.18 -14.38
N GLN A 31 -37.72 13.07 -13.44
CA GLN A 31 -37.56 13.58 -12.07
C GLN A 31 -36.65 12.60 -11.33
N ILE A 32 -35.45 13.03 -10.95
CA ILE A 32 -34.62 12.29 -9.98
C ILE A 32 -35.23 12.59 -8.61
N ALA A 33 -36.01 11.65 -8.11
CA ALA A 33 -36.56 11.67 -6.76
C ALA A 33 -35.50 11.24 -5.76
N GLY A 34 -35.32 12.05 -4.71
CA GLY A 34 -34.90 11.67 -3.37
C GLY A 34 -33.64 10.83 -3.22
N THR A 35 -32.49 11.49 -3.12
CA THR A 35 -31.35 10.92 -2.37
C THR A 35 -31.67 10.99 -0.89
N ASP A 36 -31.98 9.85 -0.27
CA ASP A 36 -32.12 9.70 1.17
C ASP A 36 -30.80 10.01 1.88
N ASP A 37 -30.72 11.16 2.55
CA ASP A 37 -29.59 11.64 3.37
C ASP A 37 -29.27 10.76 4.60
N ASN A 38 -29.96 9.63 4.77
CA ASN A 38 -29.83 8.76 5.94
C ASN A 38 -28.87 7.58 5.74
N LEU A 39 -28.43 7.26 4.52
CA LEU A 39 -27.45 6.18 4.27
C LEU A 39 -25.99 6.63 4.48
N LEU A 40 -25.70 7.93 4.50
CA LEU A 40 -24.37 8.47 4.77
C LEU A 40 -24.04 8.65 6.26
N ARG A 41 -25.03 8.53 7.16
CA ARG A 41 -24.82 8.66 8.61
C ARG A 41 -24.39 7.36 9.31
N GLY A 42 -24.60 6.19 8.69
CA GLY A 42 -24.32 4.89 9.32
C GLY A 42 -22.84 4.45 9.28
N ALA A 43 -22.04 4.99 8.36
CA ALA A 43 -20.62 4.63 8.20
C ALA A 43 -19.64 5.68 8.76
N ALA A 44 -20.13 6.87 9.12
CA ALA A 44 -19.30 8.00 9.52
C ALA A 44 -18.92 8.01 11.02
N ALA A 45 -19.31 6.98 11.79
CA ALA A 45 -19.24 7.03 13.25
C ALA A 45 -18.00 6.37 13.89
N ASN A 46 -17.06 5.79 13.15
CA ASN A 46 -15.92 5.08 13.80
C ASN A 46 -14.58 5.05 13.05
N GLN A 47 -14.36 5.91 12.06
CA GLN A 47 -13.03 6.08 11.47
C GLN A 47 -12.73 7.56 11.38
N GLY A 48 -12.02 8.07 12.39
CA GLY A 48 -11.26 9.30 12.25
C GLY A 48 -10.23 9.07 11.15
N LEU A 49 -10.61 9.37 9.90
CA LEU A 49 -9.69 9.54 8.81
C LEU A 49 -8.86 10.77 9.14
N ASP A 50 -7.77 10.58 9.90
CA ASP A 50 -6.64 11.49 9.89
C ASP A 50 -6.00 11.40 8.50
N LEU A 51 -6.70 11.99 7.52
CA LEU A 51 -6.03 12.55 6.36
C LEU A 51 -5.00 13.51 6.95
N GLU A 52 -3.72 13.17 6.82
CA GLU A 52 -2.64 14.17 6.81
C GLU A 52 -3.21 15.41 6.13
N PRO A 53 -3.37 16.52 6.87
CA PRO A 53 -4.33 17.54 6.48
C PRO A 53 -3.93 18.05 5.10
N LEU A 54 -4.86 18.03 4.13
CA LEU A 54 -4.61 18.17 2.68
C LEU A 54 -3.69 19.35 2.30
N TRP A 55 -3.59 20.37 3.15
CA TRP A 55 -2.63 21.47 3.01
C TRP A 55 -1.17 20.99 3.00
N PHE A 56 -0.82 19.88 3.67
CA PHE A 56 0.52 19.31 3.68
C PHE A 56 0.96 18.95 2.26
N LEU A 57 0.04 18.41 1.43
CA LEU A 57 0.33 18.09 0.02
C LEU A 57 0.57 19.33 -0.84
N ALA A 58 0.13 20.51 -0.42
CA ALA A 58 0.44 21.78 -1.07
C ALA A 58 1.89 22.22 -0.83
N LEU A 59 2.59 21.65 0.15
CA LEU A 59 4.00 21.93 0.39
C LEU A 59 4.88 21.32 -0.71
N PRO A 60 5.96 22.02 -1.13
CA PRO A 60 6.99 21.47 -1.99
C PRO A 60 7.53 20.12 -1.48
N PRO A 61 7.83 19.14 -2.37
CA PRO A 61 8.32 17.81 -1.98
C PRO A 61 9.52 17.85 -1.01
N ARG A 62 10.44 18.80 -1.19
CA ARG A 62 11.61 18.97 -0.31
C ARG A 62 11.22 19.31 1.13
N LEU A 63 10.24 20.20 1.33
CA LEU A 63 9.78 20.57 2.67
C LEU A 63 9.01 19.42 3.33
N ARG A 64 8.21 18.67 2.57
CA ARG A 64 7.55 17.47 3.09
C ARG A 64 8.56 16.41 3.52
N MET A 65 9.61 16.21 2.74
CA MET A 65 10.71 15.31 3.09
C MET A 65 11.41 15.75 4.37
N GLN A 66 11.74 17.04 4.49
CA GLN A 66 12.37 17.58 5.69
C GLN A 66 11.49 17.40 6.93
N ASN A 67 10.20 17.74 6.83
CA ASN A 67 9.25 17.53 7.93
C ASN A 67 9.17 16.06 8.35
N ALA A 68 9.20 15.13 7.39
CA ALA A 68 9.22 13.70 7.68
C ALA A 68 10.51 13.28 8.42
N HIS A 69 11.66 13.84 8.06
CA HIS A 69 12.94 13.56 8.73
C HIS A 69 12.94 14.10 10.15
N ASP A 70 12.49 15.35 10.33
CA ASP A 70 12.40 16.02 11.63
C ASP A 70 11.44 15.27 12.56
N LEU A 71 10.29 14.80 12.03
CA LEU A 71 9.34 14.00 12.79
C LEU A 71 9.94 12.66 13.25
N ILE A 72 10.63 11.94 12.36
CA ILE A 72 11.30 10.68 12.72
C ILE A 72 12.37 10.93 13.80
N ASN A 73 13.16 11.98 13.67
CA ASN A 73 14.16 12.35 14.69
C ASN A 73 13.51 12.72 16.02
N ALA A 74 12.38 13.44 16.01
CA ALA A 74 11.61 13.73 17.20
C ALA A 74 11.10 12.44 17.87
N TYR A 75 10.63 11.47 17.10
CA TYR A 75 10.23 10.16 17.63
C TYR A 75 11.38 9.40 18.29
N TYR A 76 12.58 9.41 17.70
CA TYR A 76 13.76 8.84 18.36
C TYR A 76 14.06 9.53 19.69
N ALA A 77 13.93 10.85 19.76
CA ALA A 77 14.24 11.63 20.96
C ALA A 77 13.29 11.35 22.14
N VAL A 78 12.03 11.01 21.86
CA VAL A 78 11.00 10.73 22.88
C VAL A 78 10.69 9.24 23.05
N SER A 79 11.41 8.37 22.34
CA SER A 79 11.11 6.94 22.35
C SER A 79 11.33 6.32 23.73
N PRO A 80 10.37 5.53 24.26
CA PRO A 80 10.52 4.84 25.54
C PRO A 80 11.31 3.53 25.43
N HIS A 81 11.67 3.11 24.22
CA HIS A 81 12.29 1.81 23.97
C HIS A 81 13.78 1.81 24.34
N LYS A 82 14.24 0.67 24.86
CA LYS A 82 15.65 0.51 25.25
C LYS A 82 16.53 0.30 24.01
N PRO A 83 17.67 1.01 23.89
CA PRO A 83 18.65 0.78 22.82
C PRO A 83 19.36 -0.56 22.99
N PHE A 84 20.32 -0.85 22.09
CA PHE A 84 21.19 -2.01 22.25
C PHE A 84 21.90 -2.02 23.62
N PRO A 85 22.24 -3.22 24.14
CA PRO A 85 23.16 -3.33 25.26
C PRO A 85 24.47 -2.60 24.97
N SER A 86 25.06 -1.98 26.00
CA SER A 86 26.31 -1.20 25.88
C SER A 86 27.53 -1.99 25.40
N SER A 87 27.43 -3.33 25.31
CA SER A 87 28.43 -4.21 24.72
C SER A 87 28.48 -4.15 23.18
N ILE A 88 27.46 -3.58 22.54
CA ILE A 88 27.36 -3.50 21.07
C ILE A 88 27.95 -2.15 20.60
N SER A 89 28.74 -2.20 19.53
CA SER A 89 29.44 -1.04 18.97
C SER A 89 28.48 0.08 18.53
N SER A 90 28.92 1.33 18.67
CA SER A 90 28.14 2.52 18.29
C SER A 90 27.93 2.69 16.78
N GLY A 91 28.68 1.97 15.94
CA GLY A 91 28.53 1.96 14.48
C GLY A 91 27.56 0.92 13.93
N ILE A 92 26.71 0.34 14.79
CA ILE A 92 25.77 -0.73 14.41
C ILE A 92 24.33 -0.23 14.57
N TYR A 93 23.53 -0.52 13.54
CA TYR A 93 22.10 -0.29 13.48
C TYR A 93 21.41 -1.58 13.03
N ALA A 94 20.18 -1.81 13.46
CA ALA A 94 19.35 -2.89 12.94
C ALA A 94 17.91 -2.42 12.75
N SER A 95 17.22 -3.01 11.77
CA SER A 95 15.81 -2.72 11.50
C SER A 95 15.09 -3.98 11.07
N ASP A 96 13.81 -4.03 11.40
CA ASP A 96 12.92 -5.16 11.12
C ASP A 96 11.47 -4.66 11.10
N ALA A 97 10.54 -5.44 10.54
CA ALA A 97 9.13 -5.14 10.59
C ALA A 97 8.25 -6.37 10.87
N SER A 98 7.14 -6.11 11.54
CA SER A 98 6.14 -7.12 11.89
C SER A 98 4.78 -6.71 11.37
N MET A 99 4.00 -7.69 10.91
CA MET A 99 2.65 -7.47 10.38
C MET A 99 1.65 -8.45 11.00
N LEU A 100 0.49 -7.92 11.40
CA LEU A 100 -0.65 -8.71 11.89
C LEU A 100 -1.92 -8.39 11.08
N PRO A 101 -2.63 -9.41 10.56
CA PRO A 101 -2.20 -10.81 10.45
C PRO A 101 -1.09 -10.97 9.41
N ALA A 102 -0.36 -12.09 9.46
CA ALA A 102 0.77 -12.36 8.56
C ALA A 102 0.35 -12.55 7.08
N ALA A 103 -0.86 -13.04 6.83
CA ALA A 103 -1.41 -13.27 5.48
C ALA A 103 -2.81 -12.62 5.35
N PRO A 104 -2.88 -11.28 5.25
CA PRO A 104 -4.14 -10.55 5.14
C PRO A 104 -4.76 -10.73 3.75
N SER A 105 -6.08 -10.94 3.70
CA SER A 105 -6.85 -10.90 2.45
C SER A 105 -7.07 -9.45 1.97
N PHE A 106 -7.65 -9.29 0.77
CA PHE A 106 -7.96 -7.96 0.22
C PHE A 106 -8.82 -7.15 1.19
N ARG A 107 -8.41 -5.92 1.50
CA ARG A 107 -9.07 -5.01 2.46
C ARG A 107 -9.19 -5.53 3.90
N HIS A 108 -8.49 -6.61 4.25
CA HIS A 108 -8.43 -7.03 5.63
C HIS A 108 -7.69 -5.98 6.47
N GLN A 109 -8.25 -5.64 7.63
CA GLN A 109 -7.60 -4.73 8.56
C GLN A 109 -6.29 -5.36 9.02
N ARG A 110 -5.22 -4.57 8.98
CA ARG A 110 -3.89 -5.02 9.33
C ARG A 110 -3.11 -3.93 10.03
N SER A 111 -2.20 -4.36 10.88
CA SER A 111 -1.24 -3.51 11.57
C SER A 111 0.15 -3.89 11.09
N VAL A 112 0.90 -2.91 10.60
CA VAL A 112 2.32 -3.08 10.27
C VAL A 112 3.09 -2.15 11.18
N THR A 113 4.05 -2.71 11.91
CA THR A 113 4.93 -1.98 12.81
C THR A 113 6.36 -2.24 12.37
N LEU A 114 7.10 -1.18 12.14
CA LEU A 114 8.53 -1.25 11.91
C LEU A 114 9.27 -1.01 13.23
N SER A 115 10.52 -1.45 13.27
CA SER A 115 11.47 -1.12 14.29
C SER A 115 12.80 -0.66 13.69
N SER A 116 13.50 0.18 14.44
CA SER A 116 14.88 0.55 14.19
C SER A 116 15.59 0.73 15.53
N ILE A 117 16.75 0.10 15.67
CA ILE A 117 17.51 0.08 16.92
C ILE A 117 18.96 0.46 16.63
N SER A 118 19.53 1.28 17.50
CA SER A 118 20.94 1.65 17.54
C SER A 118 21.48 1.47 18.97
N HIS A 119 22.76 1.81 19.15
CA HIS A 119 23.39 1.83 20.47
C HIS A 119 22.85 2.93 21.40
N SER A 120 22.26 3.99 20.85
CA SER A 120 21.85 5.19 21.60
C SER A 120 20.33 5.32 21.71
N SER A 121 19.58 4.76 20.76
CA SER A 121 18.12 4.81 20.77
C SER A 121 17.50 3.55 20.15
N ALA A 122 16.21 3.37 20.40
CA ALA A 122 15.38 2.39 19.73
C ALA A 122 14.06 3.04 19.38
N LEU A 123 13.46 2.71 18.25
CA LEU A 123 12.21 3.28 17.78
C LEU A 123 11.33 2.19 17.20
N ALA A 124 10.04 2.26 17.51
CA ALA A 124 8.99 1.55 16.80
C ALA A 124 8.00 2.57 16.24
N MET A 125 7.52 2.35 15.02
CA MET A 125 6.49 3.16 14.38
C MET A 125 5.48 2.25 13.70
N ASN A 126 4.21 2.69 13.67
CA ASN A 126 3.18 2.00 12.91
C ASN A 126 3.05 2.59 11.50
N LEU A 127 2.49 1.83 10.56
CA LEU A 127 2.19 2.31 9.21
C LEU A 127 0.68 2.55 9.01
N ASP A 128 -0.05 2.98 10.06
CA ASP A 128 -1.50 3.21 9.99
C ASP A 128 -1.87 4.24 8.92
N SER A 129 -1.00 5.23 8.65
CA SER A 129 -1.19 6.21 7.57
C SER A 129 -1.24 5.59 6.16
N PHE A 130 -0.72 4.37 5.98
CA PHE A 130 -0.82 3.61 4.73
C PHE A 130 -2.13 2.81 4.62
N CYS A 131 -2.98 2.83 5.65
CA CYS A 131 -4.28 2.15 5.70
C CYS A 131 -4.14 0.66 5.31
N THR A 132 -5.11 0.12 4.58
CA THR A 132 -5.04 -1.27 4.11
C THR A 132 -4.00 -1.48 3.00
N SER A 133 -3.31 -0.46 2.49
CA SER A 133 -2.19 -0.66 1.55
C SER A 133 -0.86 -0.97 2.25
N ALA A 134 -0.79 -0.86 3.58
CA ALA A 134 0.39 -1.25 4.35
C ALA A 134 0.67 -2.75 4.19
N TRP A 135 1.94 -3.12 4.06
CA TRP A 135 2.40 -4.51 4.04
C TRP A 135 3.74 -4.60 4.77
N VAL A 136 4.12 -5.80 5.22
CA VAL A 136 5.38 -6.02 5.95
C VAL A 136 6.59 -5.44 5.22
N TYR A 137 6.70 -5.61 3.89
CA TYR A 137 7.80 -5.07 3.09
C TYR A 137 7.88 -3.53 3.10
N HIS A 138 6.77 -2.83 3.32
CA HIS A 138 6.79 -1.38 3.54
C HIS A 138 7.49 -1.08 4.86
N GLY A 139 7.12 -1.80 5.92
CA GLY A 139 7.78 -1.71 7.22
C GLY A 139 9.27 -2.02 7.13
N GLU A 140 9.66 -3.09 6.42
CA GLU A 140 11.07 -3.48 6.24
C GLU A 140 11.89 -2.36 5.63
N THR A 141 11.38 -1.79 4.53
CA THR A 141 12.07 -0.71 3.80
C THR A 141 12.09 0.57 4.62
N TYR A 142 11.02 0.85 5.36
CA TYR A 142 10.90 2.03 6.20
C TYR A 142 11.81 1.95 7.43
N GLY A 143 12.00 0.77 8.02
CA GLY A 143 12.98 0.54 9.09
C GLY A 143 14.40 0.94 8.68
N LEU A 144 14.79 0.63 7.44
CA LEU A 144 16.08 1.06 6.88
C LEU A 144 16.17 2.58 6.72
N ILE A 145 15.09 3.23 6.27
CA ILE A 145 15.00 4.69 6.14
C ILE A 145 15.13 5.36 7.51
N ALA A 146 14.36 4.90 8.50
CA ALA A 146 14.41 5.44 9.85
C ALA A 146 15.81 5.33 10.46
N SER A 147 16.45 4.16 10.32
CA SER A 147 17.82 3.92 10.78
C SER A 147 18.84 4.85 10.11
N THR A 148 18.70 5.08 8.80
CA THR A 148 19.59 5.95 8.02
C THR A 148 19.42 7.42 8.44
N ILE A 149 18.18 7.88 8.63
CA ILE A 149 17.90 9.25 9.12
C ILE A 149 18.47 9.43 10.53
N HIS A 150 18.27 8.45 11.42
CA HIS A 150 18.79 8.48 12.77
C HIS A 150 20.31 8.60 12.79
N GLN A 151 21.00 7.81 11.97
CA GLN A 151 22.45 7.87 11.83
C GLN A 151 22.94 9.28 11.43
N TYR A 152 22.26 9.93 10.49
CA TYR A 152 22.63 11.29 10.04
C TYR A 152 22.35 12.37 11.08
N ASN A 153 21.52 12.09 12.08
CA ASN A 153 21.24 13.01 13.19
C ASN A 153 22.19 12.82 14.38
N LEU A 154 22.94 11.72 14.43
CA LEU A 154 23.93 11.47 15.48
C LEU A 154 25.25 12.17 15.15
N PRO A 155 26.11 12.43 16.15
CA PRO A 155 27.48 12.89 15.89
C PRO A 155 28.23 11.89 14.98
N PRO A 156 29.11 12.36 14.08
CA PRO A 156 29.87 11.47 13.23
C PRO A 156 30.71 10.50 14.05
N PRO A 157 30.91 9.26 13.56
CA PRO A 157 31.69 8.28 14.27
C PRO A 157 33.12 8.79 14.48
N PRO A 158 33.72 8.56 15.65
CA PRO A 158 35.12 8.91 15.88
C PRO A 158 36.03 8.19 14.87
N PRO A 159 37.20 8.75 14.54
CA PRO A 159 38.03 8.35 13.41
C PRO A 159 38.58 6.91 13.45
N HIS A 160 38.42 6.20 14.58
CA HIS A 160 38.81 4.80 14.74
C HIS A 160 37.71 3.80 14.37
N LEU A 161 36.47 4.25 14.15
CA LEU A 161 35.37 3.42 13.66
C LEU A 161 35.29 3.46 12.13
N PRO A 162 34.72 2.43 11.49
CA PRO A 162 34.52 2.43 10.05
C PRO A 162 33.71 3.64 9.62
N SER A 163 34.13 4.28 8.54
CA SER A 163 33.50 5.48 7.98
C SER A 163 32.01 5.24 7.65
N SER A 164 31.67 4.05 7.17
CA SER A 164 30.29 3.61 6.91
C SER A 164 29.84 2.64 8.01
N PRO A 165 28.80 2.99 8.79
CA PRO A 165 28.24 2.09 9.80
C PRO A 165 27.48 0.92 9.17
N GLY A 166 27.34 -0.18 9.92
CA GLY A 166 26.57 -1.36 9.48
C GLY A 166 25.11 -1.23 9.84
N LEU A 167 24.22 -1.47 8.89
CA LEU A 167 22.77 -1.53 9.06
C LEU A 167 22.28 -2.94 8.72
N TYR A 168 21.90 -3.70 9.75
CA TYR A 168 21.48 -5.09 9.62
C TYR A 168 19.96 -5.22 9.44
N THR A 169 19.56 -6.10 8.53
CA THR A 169 18.16 -6.46 8.26
C THR A 169 18.12 -7.88 7.71
N ASP A 170 17.03 -8.60 7.93
CA ASP A 170 16.75 -9.89 7.30
C ASP A 170 15.98 -9.76 5.98
N HIS A 171 15.58 -8.55 5.58
CA HIS A 171 14.86 -8.34 4.34
C HIS A 171 15.81 -8.37 3.13
N LEU A 172 16.01 -9.59 2.61
CA LEU A 172 16.88 -9.88 1.48
C LEU A 172 16.54 -9.07 0.21
N ASN A 173 15.26 -8.80 -0.01
CA ASN A 173 14.84 -8.02 -1.18
C ASN A 173 15.38 -6.59 -1.09
N SER A 174 15.24 -5.91 0.06
CA SER A 174 15.72 -4.54 0.21
C SER A 174 17.23 -4.44 0.02
N SER A 175 18.00 -5.34 0.63
CA SER A 175 19.47 -5.35 0.47
C SER A 175 19.90 -5.55 -0.99
N ARG A 176 19.27 -6.47 -1.72
CA ARG A 176 19.58 -6.73 -3.14
C ARG A 176 19.17 -5.57 -4.05
N ILE A 177 17.95 -5.06 -3.91
CA ILE A 177 17.43 -3.97 -4.75
C ILE A 177 18.28 -2.72 -4.58
N ILE A 178 18.58 -2.34 -3.34
CA ILE A 178 19.36 -1.13 -3.05
C ILE A 178 20.82 -1.31 -3.48
N SER A 179 21.44 -2.45 -3.18
CA SER A 179 22.81 -2.73 -3.64
C SER A 179 22.90 -2.61 -5.17
N SER A 180 21.96 -3.22 -5.90
CA SER A 180 21.91 -3.08 -7.37
C SER A 180 21.72 -1.64 -7.81
N ALA A 181 20.82 -0.88 -7.17
CA ALA A 181 20.48 0.49 -7.55
C ALA A 181 21.61 1.50 -7.27
N LEU A 182 22.46 1.23 -6.27
CA LEU A 182 23.65 2.04 -6.00
C LEU A 182 24.73 1.86 -7.07
N HIS A 183 24.85 0.67 -7.64
CA HIS A 183 25.82 0.40 -8.72
C HIS A 183 25.29 0.86 -10.09
N ILE A 184 24.01 0.60 -10.36
CA ILE A 184 23.34 0.93 -11.62
C ILE A 184 22.01 1.60 -11.26
N PRO A 185 21.94 2.94 -11.31
CA PRO A 185 20.71 3.67 -11.02
C PRO A 185 19.56 3.19 -11.91
N PRO A 186 18.43 2.77 -11.32
CA PRO A 186 17.33 2.20 -12.07
C PRO A 186 16.60 3.28 -12.86
N LEU A 187 16.11 2.92 -14.04
CA LEU A 187 15.19 3.76 -14.78
C LEU A 187 13.84 3.80 -14.05
N SER A 188 13.12 4.93 -14.13
CA SER A 188 11.89 5.15 -13.38
C SER A 188 10.83 4.05 -13.55
N HIS A 189 10.80 3.40 -14.72
CA HIS A 189 9.86 2.31 -15.01
C HIS A 189 10.26 0.97 -14.37
N GLN A 190 11.54 0.73 -14.07
CA GLN A 190 12.00 -0.54 -13.50
C GLN A 190 11.47 -0.76 -12.08
N TRP A 191 11.17 0.33 -11.36
CA TRP A 191 10.53 0.28 -10.05
C TRP A 191 9.03 0.55 -10.08
N SER A 192 8.43 0.69 -11.26
CA SER A 192 7.01 1.02 -11.37
C SER A 192 6.10 -0.07 -10.80
N SER A 193 6.50 -1.35 -10.90
CA SER A 193 5.79 -2.50 -10.34
C SER A 193 6.22 -2.86 -8.91
N LEU A 194 7.20 -2.14 -8.36
CA LEU A 194 7.83 -2.51 -7.11
C LEU A 194 6.95 -2.13 -5.91
N PRO A 195 6.67 -3.06 -4.99
CA PRO A 195 6.06 -2.75 -3.71
C PRO A 195 6.84 -1.71 -2.90
N GLY A 196 6.13 -0.69 -2.40
CA GLY A 196 6.72 0.41 -1.63
C GLY A 196 7.76 1.23 -2.42
N ARG A 197 7.64 1.33 -3.74
CA ARG A 197 8.57 2.06 -4.63
C ARG A 197 8.90 3.48 -4.14
N SER A 198 7.97 4.18 -3.51
CA SER A 198 8.24 5.51 -2.94
C SER A 198 9.27 5.45 -1.81
N LEU A 199 9.20 4.41 -0.96
CA LEU A 199 10.16 4.14 0.11
C LEU A 199 11.53 3.74 -0.46
N TYR A 200 11.57 2.90 -1.50
CA TYR A 200 12.85 2.56 -2.15
C TYR A 200 13.53 3.77 -2.79
N ARG A 201 12.76 4.66 -3.45
CA ARG A 201 13.25 5.95 -3.96
C ARG A 201 13.78 6.84 -2.84
N TRP A 202 13.07 6.89 -1.71
CA TRP A 202 13.51 7.66 -0.55
C TRP A 202 14.81 7.10 0.04
N LEU A 203 14.88 5.79 0.28
CA LEU A 203 16.07 5.14 0.79
C LEU A 203 17.27 5.36 -0.15
N LEU A 204 17.08 5.15 -1.45
CA LEU A 204 18.14 5.41 -2.44
C LEU A 204 18.60 6.88 -2.41
N HIS A 205 17.66 7.83 -2.32
CA HIS A 205 18.00 9.24 -2.21
C HIS A 205 18.86 9.53 -0.98
N LEU A 206 18.50 8.98 0.20
CA LEU A 206 19.27 9.14 1.44
C LEU A 206 20.69 8.57 1.34
N LEU A 207 20.85 7.43 0.68
CA LEU A 207 22.14 6.78 0.52
C LEU A 207 23.04 7.50 -0.50
N GLN A 208 22.45 8.07 -1.56
CA GLN A 208 23.19 8.82 -2.57
C GLN A 208 23.58 10.23 -2.11
N HIS A 209 22.81 10.83 -1.20
CA HIS A 209 22.98 12.22 -0.75
C HIS A 209 23.29 12.29 0.75
N SER A 210 24.18 11.41 1.23
CA SER A 210 24.62 11.42 2.63
C SER A 210 25.24 12.79 2.98
N PRO A 211 24.78 13.47 4.04
CA PRO A 211 25.30 14.78 4.41
C PRO A 211 26.72 14.66 4.97
N PRO A 212 27.71 15.42 4.49
CA PRO A 212 29.04 15.45 5.12
C PRO A 212 28.93 15.90 6.59
N PRO A 213 29.68 15.30 7.53
CA PRO A 213 30.75 14.31 7.37
C PRO A 213 30.28 12.84 7.38
N HIS A 214 28.98 12.56 7.31
CA HIS A 214 28.46 11.20 7.33
C HIS A 214 28.67 10.48 6.00
N HIS A 215 28.88 9.18 6.08
CA HIS A 215 28.84 8.26 4.95
C HIS A 215 27.56 7.42 5.00
N PRO A 216 27.06 6.94 3.85
CA PRO A 216 25.89 6.08 3.86
C PRO A 216 26.16 4.78 4.63
N PRO A 217 25.18 4.25 5.37
CA PRO A 217 25.28 2.96 6.02
C PRO A 217 25.43 1.84 4.98
N ASN A 218 26.20 0.81 5.33
CA ASN A 218 26.24 -0.42 4.56
C ASN A 218 25.08 -1.33 5.00
N ILE A 219 24.13 -1.58 4.09
CA ILE A 219 22.99 -2.46 4.34
C ILE A 219 23.44 -3.91 4.21
N ILE A 220 23.39 -4.66 5.32
CA ILE A 220 23.90 -6.02 5.42
C ILE A 220 22.75 -6.99 5.72
N TYR A 221 22.52 -7.91 4.79
CA TYR A 221 21.56 -8.99 5.00
C TYR A 221 22.04 -9.93 6.13
N THR A 222 21.16 -10.18 7.08
CA THR A 222 21.37 -11.12 8.20
C THR A 222 20.21 -12.10 8.24
N PRO A 223 20.43 -13.42 8.12
CA PRO A 223 19.33 -14.38 8.16
C PRO A 223 18.52 -14.33 9.47
N ALA A 224 17.20 -14.29 9.33
CA ALA A 224 16.24 -14.37 10.43
C ALA A 224 16.28 -15.74 11.13
N HIS A 225 15.79 -15.78 12.37
CA HIS A 225 15.55 -17.01 13.15
C HIS A 225 16.72 -18.01 13.14
N THR A 226 17.93 -17.50 13.25
CA THR A 226 19.13 -18.33 13.40
C THR A 226 19.46 -18.50 14.89
N ASP A 227 19.92 -19.69 15.28
CA ASP A 227 20.46 -19.94 16.64
C ASP A 227 21.87 -19.33 16.85
N SER A 228 22.28 -18.45 15.94
CA SER A 228 23.59 -17.82 15.95
C SER A 228 23.66 -16.73 17.00
N SER A 229 24.68 -16.78 17.85
CA SER A 229 25.00 -15.75 18.84
C SER A 229 25.90 -14.63 18.29
N SER A 230 26.06 -14.57 16.96
CA SER A 230 26.84 -13.50 16.33
C SER A 230 26.20 -12.12 16.57
N THR A 231 27.02 -11.06 16.56
CA THR A 231 26.51 -9.68 16.72
C THR A 231 25.40 -9.36 15.70
N PRO A 232 25.52 -9.64 14.39
CA PRO A 232 24.45 -9.43 13.42
C PRO A 232 23.15 -10.15 13.79
N SER A 233 23.21 -11.45 14.10
CA SER A 233 22.04 -12.23 14.49
C SER A 233 21.37 -11.68 15.75
N THR A 234 22.17 -11.26 16.73
CA THR A 234 21.67 -10.69 17.99
C THR A 234 20.95 -9.37 17.77
N VAL A 235 21.53 -8.44 17.01
CA VAL A 235 20.89 -7.13 16.77
C VAL A 235 19.64 -7.26 15.90
N ASN A 236 19.63 -8.18 14.93
CA ASN A 236 18.43 -8.46 14.14
C ASN A 236 17.31 -9.03 15.03
N ALA A 237 17.61 -10.01 15.89
CA ALA A 237 16.63 -10.57 16.81
C ALA A 237 16.09 -9.55 17.83
N LEU A 238 16.87 -8.52 18.19
CA LEU A 238 16.40 -7.41 19.00
C LEU A 238 15.42 -6.50 18.22
N ALA A 239 15.71 -6.24 16.94
CA ALA A 239 14.83 -5.49 16.06
C ALA A 239 13.50 -6.24 15.85
N ASP A 240 13.54 -7.53 15.47
CA ASP A 240 12.35 -8.39 15.37
C ASP A 240 11.48 -8.32 16.62
N ARG A 241 12.10 -8.55 17.80
CA ARG A 241 11.39 -8.54 19.07
C ARG A 241 10.76 -7.17 19.35
N LEU A 242 11.42 -6.08 18.98
CA LEU A 242 10.87 -4.74 19.15
C LEU A 242 9.68 -4.52 18.20
N ALA A 243 9.80 -4.87 16.92
CA ALA A 243 8.71 -4.72 15.95
C ALA A 243 7.50 -5.57 16.35
N SER A 244 7.71 -6.86 16.59
CA SER A 244 6.69 -7.83 16.97
C SER A 244 6.09 -7.54 18.35
N GLY A 245 6.91 -7.15 19.34
CA GLY A 245 6.43 -6.77 20.67
C GLY A 245 5.60 -5.48 20.66
N SER A 246 5.96 -4.52 19.79
CA SER A 246 5.27 -3.23 19.69
C SER A 246 3.85 -3.33 19.13
N GLN A 247 3.53 -4.42 18.44
CA GLN A 247 2.17 -4.73 17.98
C GLN A 247 1.17 -4.92 19.13
N TYR A 248 1.65 -5.32 20.32
CA TYR A 248 0.82 -5.68 21.46
C TYR A 248 0.82 -4.61 22.57
N LEU A 249 1.45 -3.46 22.33
CA LEU A 249 1.45 -2.37 23.30
C LEU A 249 0.05 -1.77 23.46
N GLN A 250 -0.29 -1.40 24.70
CA GLN A 250 -1.57 -0.74 25.00
C GLN A 250 -1.70 0.62 24.29
N LEU A 251 -0.58 1.37 24.25
CA LEU A 251 -0.46 2.56 23.43
C LEU A 251 0.21 2.15 22.12
N ARG A 252 -0.49 2.36 21.00
CA ARG A 252 0.10 2.09 19.69
C ARG A 252 1.36 2.94 19.48
N PRO A 253 2.38 2.40 18.80
CA PRO A 253 3.50 3.20 18.33
C PRO A 253 3.02 4.41 17.52
N PRO A 254 3.77 5.51 17.45
CA PRO A 254 3.39 6.67 16.64
C PRO A 254 3.32 6.31 15.14
N PRO A 255 2.45 6.98 14.35
CA PRO A 255 2.34 6.73 12.93
C PRO A 255 3.54 7.29 12.16
N ALA A 256 4.04 6.50 11.20
CA ALA A 256 5.14 6.87 10.32
C ALA A 256 4.66 7.84 9.21
N PRO A 257 5.42 8.92 8.92
CA PRO A 257 5.03 9.88 7.89
C PRO A 257 5.00 9.25 6.49
N LEU A 258 4.04 9.66 5.66
CA LEU A 258 3.91 9.15 4.30
C LEU A 258 4.98 9.73 3.36
N PRO A 259 5.63 8.90 2.51
CA PRO A 259 6.68 9.31 1.55
C PRO A 259 6.11 10.00 0.31
N THR A 260 5.15 10.89 0.49
CA THR A 260 4.40 11.57 -0.60
C THR A 260 5.30 12.38 -1.53
N PHE A 261 6.53 12.67 -1.14
CA PHE A 261 7.55 13.40 -1.91
C PHE A 261 8.34 12.51 -2.89
N PHE A 262 8.23 11.18 -2.78
CA PHE A 262 8.80 10.21 -3.73
C PHE A 262 7.75 9.34 -4.44
N MET A 263 6.46 9.57 -4.15
CA MET A 263 5.34 8.98 -4.89
C MET A 263 5.29 9.51 -6.33
N ASP A 264 4.63 8.77 -7.22
CA ASP A 264 4.38 9.24 -8.58
C ASP A 264 3.42 10.46 -8.57
N SER A 265 3.53 11.34 -9.56
CA SER A 265 2.70 12.54 -9.67
C SER A 265 1.19 12.25 -9.69
N PHE A 266 0.80 11.09 -10.21
CA PHE A 266 -0.59 10.63 -10.27
C PHE A 266 -0.70 9.27 -9.57
N MET A 267 -0.65 9.33 -8.24
CA MET A 267 -0.79 8.16 -7.40
C MET A 267 -2.26 7.82 -7.18
N LEU A 268 -2.64 6.55 -7.37
CA LEU A 268 -3.99 6.11 -7.05
C LEU A 268 -4.20 6.19 -5.52
N TYR A 269 -5.32 6.76 -5.12
CA TYR A 269 -5.73 6.88 -3.73
C TYR A 269 -7.16 6.39 -3.56
N SER A 270 -7.42 5.65 -2.49
CA SER A 270 -8.74 5.21 -2.06
C SER A 270 -8.92 5.57 -0.59
N PRO A 271 -10.06 6.15 -0.16
CA PRO A 271 -10.30 6.45 1.24
C PRO A 271 -10.15 5.26 2.19
N ASN A 272 -10.50 4.06 1.70
CA ASN A 272 -10.42 2.83 2.49
C ASN A 272 -9.03 2.20 2.45
N ASP A 273 -8.27 2.44 1.39
CA ASP A 273 -7.02 1.71 1.12
C ASP A 273 -5.77 2.58 1.22
N GLY A 274 -5.89 3.90 1.29
CA GLY A 274 -4.77 4.82 1.23
C GLY A 274 -4.18 4.93 -0.18
N TYR A 275 -2.87 5.21 -0.24
CA TYR A 275 -2.13 5.28 -1.50
C TYR A 275 -1.75 3.87 -1.98
N VAL A 276 -2.15 3.54 -3.20
CA VAL A 276 -1.95 2.20 -3.78
C VAL A 276 -0.70 2.18 -4.66
N GLU A 277 0.39 1.61 -4.14
CA GLU A 277 1.70 1.59 -4.82
C GLU A 277 1.92 0.47 -5.83
N THR A 278 1.13 -0.59 -5.75
CA THR A 278 1.36 -1.81 -6.52
C THR A 278 0.15 -2.31 -7.26
N SER A 279 0.44 -2.98 -8.36
CA SER A 279 -0.49 -3.89 -9.04
C SER A 279 -1.84 -3.25 -9.32
N ILE A 280 -1.84 -2.01 -9.85
CA ILE A 280 -3.07 -1.27 -10.20
C ILE A 280 -3.98 -2.14 -11.10
N SER A 281 -3.38 -2.92 -12.00
CA SER A 281 -4.07 -3.84 -12.89
C SER A 281 -4.82 -4.98 -12.17
N SER A 282 -4.36 -5.42 -11.00
CA SER A 282 -5.08 -6.41 -10.17
C SER A 282 -5.95 -5.74 -9.12
N TYR A 283 -5.53 -4.59 -8.60
CA TYR A 283 -6.26 -3.82 -7.59
C TYR A 283 -7.63 -3.38 -8.10
N LEU A 284 -7.72 -2.82 -9.32
CA LEU A 284 -9.00 -2.35 -9.86
C LEU A 284 -10.03 -3.49 -10.00
N PRO A 285 -9.72 -4.64 -10.63
CA PRO A 285 -10.60 -5.80 -10.60
C PRO A 285 -10.99 -6.22 -9.18
N SER A 286 -10.06 -6.27 -8.22
CA SER A 286 -10.37 -6.64 -6.83
C SER A 286 -11.35 -5.67 -6.16
N VAL A 287 -11.19 -4.36 -6.39
CA VAL A 287 -12.12 -3.33 -5.90
C VAL A 287 -13.50 -3.49 -6.53
N LEU A 288 -13.57 -3.64 -7.85
CA LEU A 288 -14.84 -3.81 -8.58
C LEU A 288 -15.56 -5.08 -8.13
N THR A 289 -14.82 -6.18 -8.00
CA THR A 289 -15.32 -7.46 -7.51
C THR A 289 -15.84 -7.34 -6.09
N SER A 290 -15.06 -6.71 -5.19
CA SER A 290 -15.49 -6.43 -3.82
C SER A 290 -16.75 -5.57 -3.76
N ALA A 291 -16.87 -4.56 -4.62
CA ALA A 291 -18.07 -3.71 -4.70
C ALA A 291 -19.30 -4.50 -5.15
N VAL A 292 -19.15 -5.40 -6.14
CA VAL A 292 -20.22 -6.30 -6.60
C VAL A 292 -20.63 -7.25 -5.48
N TYR A 293 -19.69 -7.95 -4.84
CA TYR A 293 -19.98 -8.88 -3.74
C TYR A 293 -20.59 -8.21 -2.50
N SER A 294 -20.29 -6.93 -2.27
CA SER A 294 -20.83 -6.17 -1.15
C SER A 294 -22.23 -5.58 -1.43
N SER A 295 -22.72 -5.69 -2.67
CA SER A 295 -24.06 -5.22 -3.01
C SER A 295 -25.12 -6.11 -2.35
N PRO A 296 -26.14 -5.54 -1.70
CA PRO A 296 -27.24 -6.34 -1.13
C PRO A 296 -28.04 -7.09 -2.22
N ASP A 297 -27.99 -6.61 -3.46
CA ASP A 297 -28.63 -7.25 -4.62
C ASP A 297 -27.79 -8.39 -5.21
N PHE A 298 -26.56 -8.58 -4.72
CA PHE A 298 -25.70 -9.64 -5.18
C PHE A 298 -26.13 -10.98 -4.60
N CYS A 299 -26.88 -11.72 -5.42
CA CYS A 299 -27.16 -13.13 -5.18
C CYS A 299 -26.17 -13.96 -5.99
N PRO A 300 -25.09 -14.52 -5.38
CA PRO A 300 -24.22 -15.43 -6.10
C PRO A 300 -25.07 -16.60 -6.61
N ALA A 301 -24.85 -17.00 -7.86
CA ALA A 301 -25.54 -18.15 -8.41
C ALA A 301 -25.16 -19.40 -7.59
N THR A 302 -26.07 -19.87 -6.74
CA THR A 302 -25.90 -21.08 -5.91
C THR A 302 -25.94 -22.37 -6.74
N THR A 303 -26.23 -22.24 -8.03
CA THR A 303 -26.27 -23.30 -9.03
C THR A 303 -25.49 -22.83 -10.25
N MET A 304 -24.69 -23.71 -10.86
CA MET A 304 -24.08 -23.43 -12.16
C MET A 304 -25.16 -22.96 -13.13
N MET A 305 -24.88 -21.90 -13.90
CA MET A 305 -25.83 -21.47 -14.92
C MET A 305 -25.87 -22.53 -16.04
N LEU A 306 -27.08 -22.86 -16.52
CA LEU A 306 -27.35 -23.80 -17.62
C LEU A 306 -26.36 -23.74 -18.81
N PRO A 307 -25.85 -22.57 -19.24
CA PRO A 307 -24.88 -22.48 -20.33
C PRO A 307 -23.52 -23.13 -20.04
N PHE A 308 -23.15 -23.34 -18.78
CA PHE A 308 -21.89 -23.99 -18.37
C PHE A 308 -22.03 -25.50 -18.15
N TYR A 309 -23.24 -26.05 -18.29
CA TYR A 309 -23.39 -27.50 -18.34
C TYR A 309 -22.78 -28.04 -19.62
N ASP A 310 -22.17 -29.21 -19.52
CA ASP A 310 -21.78 -29.97 -20.69
C ASP A 310 -23.00 -30.16 -21.60
N GLN A 311 -22.95 -29.58 -22.80
CA GLN A 311 -24.02 -29.69 -23.79
C GLN A 311 -23.86 -30.95 -24.66
N HIS A 312 -22.81 -31.73 -24.45
CA HIS A 312 -22.67 -33.00 -25.10
C HIS A 312 -23.70 -33.99 -24.55
N THR A 313 -24.28 -34.77 -25.46
CA THR A 313 -25.09 -35.92 -25.07
C THR A 313 -24.24 -36.82 -24.18
N PRO A 314 -24.73 -37.19 -22.99
CA PRO A 314 -23.95 -38.01 -22.09
C PRO A 314 -23.57 -39.33 -22.77
N PRO A 315 -22.35 -39.86 -22.55
CA PRO A 315 -21.90 -41.09 -23.19
C PRO A 315 -22.78 -42.28 -22.78
N ASP A 316 -22.97 -43.24 -23.69
CA ASP A 316 -23.80 -44.46 -23.53
C ASP A 316 -23.18 -45.44 -22.52
N HIS A 317 -23.08 -45.03 -21.27
CA HIS A 317 -22.54 -45.83 -20.21
C HIS A 317 -23.62 -46.23 -19.19
N PRO A 318 -23.59 -47.49 -18.70
CA PRO A 318 -24.67 -48.10 -17.93
C PRO A 318 -24.95 -47.42 -16.58
N TYR A 319 -24.03 -46.60 -16.07
CA TYR A 319 -24.17 -45.88 -14.82
C TYR A 319 -25.13 -44.68 -14.88
N LEU A 320 -25.59 -44.25 -16.06
CA LEU A 320 -26.59 -43.18 -16.19
C LEU A 320 -28.04 -43.69 -16.15
N ARG A 321 -28.27 -45.01 -16.20
CA ARG A 321 -29.61 -45.59 -16.12
C ARG A 321 -30.08 -45.90 -14.70
N ALA A 322 -29.16 -45.89 -13.73
CA ALA A 322 -29.52 -46.03 -12.33
C ALA A 322 -29.84 -44.65 -11.75
N SER A 323 -31.11 -44.40 -11.42
CA SER A 323 -31.57 -43.16 -10.76
C SER A 323 -30.79 -42.86 -9.45
N SER A 324 -30.27 -43.90 -8.80
CA SER A 324 -29.38 -43.79 -7.63
C SER A 324 -28.01 -43.19 -7.96
N ALA A 325 -27.44 -43.48 -9.13
CA ALA A 325 -26.13 -42.98 -9.54
C ALA A 325 -26.18 -41.49 -9.93
N TYR A 326 -27.23 -41.06 -10.63
CA TYR A 326 -27.47 -39.64 -10.90
C TYR A 326 -27.68 -38.85 -9.61
N SER A 327 -28.49 -39.38 -8.69
CA SER A 327 -28.73 -38.75 -7.38
C SER A 327 -27.45 -38.70 -6.53
N ALA A 328 -26.63 -39.75 -6.57
CA ALA A 328 -25.34 -39.77 -5.89
C ALA A 328 -24.36 -38.76 -6.48
N LEU A 329 -24.32 -38.60 -7.81
CA LEU A 329 -23.46 -37.62 -8.48
C LEU A 329 -23.92 -36.19 -8.16
N VAL A 330 -25.22 -35.91 -8.20
CA VAL A 330 -25.78 -34.61 -7.79
C VAL A 330 -25.51 -34.34 -6.30
N GLN A 331 -25.63 -35.34 -5.42
CA GLN A 331 -25.32 -35.18 -4.00
C GLN A 331 -23.82 -35.00 -3.73
N LEU A 332 -22.96 -35.70 -4.45
CA LEU A 332 -21.50 -35.57 -4.34
C LEU A 332 -21.02 -34.22 -4.88
N TYR A 333 -21.68 -33.71 -5.92
CA TYR A 333 -21.43 -32.37 -6.46
C TYR A 333 -21.96 -31.26 -5.51
N ALA A 334 -23.19 -31.41 -5.01
CA ALA A 334 -23.80 -30.48 -4.07
C ALA A 334 -23.10 -30.45 -2.70
N ARG A 335 -22.36 -31.51 -2.34
CA ARG A 335 -21.56 -31.62 -1.11
C ARG A 335 -20.06 -31.67 -1.40
N SER A 336 -19.63 -31.26 -2.59
CA SER A 336 -18.20 -31.25 -2.96
C SER A 336 -17.38 -30.33 -2.06
N ASP A 337 -17.99 -29.28 -1.53
CA ASP A 337 -17.42 -28.36 -0.54
C ASP A 337 -17.19 -29.00 0.86
N GLN A 338 -17.71 -30.22 1.08
CA GLN A 338 -17.52 -31.02 2.30
C GLN A 338 -16.47 -32.11 2.11
N LEU A 339 -15.92 -32.27 0.91
CA LEU A 339 -14.84 -33.21 0.65
C LEU A 339 -13.53 -32.58 1.12
N ASP A 340 -12.77 -33.36 1.87
CA ASP A 340 -11.47 -32.94 2.40
C ASP A 340 -10.55 -32.59 1.22
N THR A 341 -10.32 -31.30 0.98
CA THR A 341 -9.34 -30.86 -0.01
C THR A 341 -7.99 -31.08 0.61
N THR A 342 -7.41 -32.27 0.41
CA THR A 342 -6.01 -32.53 0.76
C THR A 342 -5.14 -31.55 -0.01
N TYR A 343 -4.76 -30.46 0.65
CA TYR A 343 -3.71 -29.55 0.19
C TYR A 343 -2.42 -30.36 0.11
N THR A 344 -1.93 -30.59 -1.11
CA THR A 344 -0.54 -31.01 -1.39
C THR A 344 0.23 -29.86 -1.99
#